data_AF-A0A353A1R6-F1
#
_entry.id   AF-A0A353A1R6-F1
#
_cell.length_a   1.000
_cell.length_b   1.000
_cell.length_c   1.000
_cell.angle_alpha   90.00
_cell.angle_beta   90.00
_cell.angle_gamma   90.00
#
_symmetry.space_group_name_H-M   'P 1'
#
loop_
_entity.id
_entity.type
_entity.pdbx_description
1 polymer ?
#
loop_
_entity_poly.entity_id
_entity_poly.type
_entity_poly.pdbx_seq_one_letter_code
_entity_poly.pdbx_strand_id
1 'polypeptide(L)'
;MTQYIIILLDDTSVSFCHYANGLQKRNLIPLETLKKGIMYAMKENLNIQFVYPRHPMPQDYLEAIDSIDHTDIKPASLHEQADVVVLDGVEQTRDYPFTPNAAYVLRTGREELFAHTAGICALLDKASRLNIVITDIEHFTEDDFERYKDTLRTLSEKVENVYLSGKSVQLNLLTDRMMLDKMNNCGAGDTCITLAPDGCFYVCPAFYLTKEEDGMGSLKTTIGDLQHGLSIKNPQLYKLDHAPICRHCDAYQCNRCIWLNRKTTLEVNTPSHEQCVVAHLERNASRALLDSIRRHGEFLPERASIKETTYLDPFDMRKEWK
;
A
#
# COMPACT_ATOMS: atom_id res chain seq x y z
N MET A 1 -1.29 10.18 16.74
CA MET A 1 -2.24 11.26 16.37
C MET A 1 -2.55 11.04 14.92
N THR A 2 -3.83 11.02 14.55
CA THR A 2 -4.25 10.81 13.16
C THR A 2 -3.72 11.96 12.30
N GLN A 3 -3.23 11.63 11.11
CA GLN A 3 -2.60 12.56 10.16
C GLN A 3 -3.28 12.51 8.80
N TYR A 4 -3.92 11.39 8.47
CA TYR A 4 -4.52 11.14 7.17
C TYR A 4 -5.95 10.61 7.31
N ILE A 5 -6.80 10.99 6.38
CA ILE A 5 -8.12 10.41 6.17
C ILE A 5 -8.28 10.02 4.71
N ILE A 6 -8.70 8.78 4.49
CA ILE A 6 -9.07 8.26 3.18
C ILE A 6 -10.58 8.37 3.07
N ILE A 7 -11.08 9.04 2.04
CA ILE A 7 -12.52 9.16 1.79
C ILE A 7 -12.86 8.32 0.54
N LEU A 8 -13.64 7.27 0.74
CA LEU A 8 -14.19 6.47 -0.35
C LEU A 8 -15.38 7.22 -0.96
N LEU A 9 -15.30 7.55 -2.25
CA LEU A 9 -16.34 8.34 -2.91
C LEU A 9 -17.56 7.50 -3.33
N ASP A 10 -17.40 6.19 -3.43
CA ASP A 10 -18.44 5.22 -3.80
C ASP A 10 -18.16 3.85 -3.20
N ASP A 11 -19.18 3.01 -2.98
CA ASP A 11 -19.00 1.60 -2.62
C ASP A 11 -18.10 0.83 -3.61
N THR A 12 -18.08 1.25 -4.88
CA THR A 12 -17.29 0.68 -5.98
C THR A 12 -15.94 1.38 -6.22
N SER A 13 -15.50 2.22 -5.28
CA SER A 13 -14.19 2.88 -5.33
C SER A 13 -13.05 1.89 -5.54
N VAL A 14 -12.04 2.28 -6.31
CA VAL A 14 -10.95 1.40 -6.69
C VAL A 14 -10.16 0.91 -5.48
N SER A 15 -9.85 -0.39 -5.44
CA SER A 15 -8.86 -0.93 -4.50
C SER A 15 -7.46 -0.52 -4.91
N PHE A 16 -6.66 0.03 -4.01
CA PHE A 16 -5.29 0.52 -4.28
C PHE A 16 -4.21 -0.16 -3.43
N CYS A 17 -4.57 -1.15 -2.61
CA CYS A 17 -3.62 -2.00 -1.89
C CYS A 17 -4.09 -3.47 -1.92
N HIS A 18 -3.74 -4.29 -0.93
CA HIS A 18 -3.94 -5.74 -0.95
C HIS A 18 -5.41 -6.18 -1.07
N TYR A 19 -6.35 -5.41 -0.51
CA TYR A 19 -7.77 -5.79 -0.53
C TYR A 19 -8.34 -5.71 -1.95
N ALA A 20 -9.36 -6.52 -2.22
CA ALA A 20 -10.18 -6.42 -3.43
C ALA A 20 -11.53 -5.76 -3.11
N ASN A 21 -12.13 -5.12 -4.12
CA ASN A 21 -13.48 -4.59 -4.02
C ASN A 21 -14.42 -5.42 -4.91
N GLY A 22 -15.23 -6.26 -4.26
CA GLY A 22 -16.25 -7.07 -4.94
C GLY A 22 -17.59 -6.37 -5.15
N LEU A 23 -17.79 -5.16 -4.61
CA LEU A 23 -19.05 -4.43 -4.75
C LEU A 23 -19.23 -3.93 -6.18
N GLN A 24 -20.41 -4.18 -6.74
CA GLN A 24 -20.77 -3.78 -8.11
C GLN A 24 -21.86 -2.70 -8.13
N LYS A 25 -22.60 -2.57 -7.03
CA LYS A 25 -23.69 -1.61 -6.92
C LYS A 25 -23.08 -0.25 -6.55
N ARG A 26 -23.23 0.71 -7.45
CA ARG A 26 -22.88 2.12 -7.20
C ARG A 26 -23.68 2.66 -6.02
N ASN A 27 -22.98 3.34 -5.13
CA ASN A 27 -23.54 4.02 -3.99
C ASN A 27 -22.55 5.11 -3.60
N LEU A 28 -22.73 6.27 -4.23
CA LEU A 28 -21.89 7.43 -3.96
C LEU A 28 -22.05 7.84 -2.50
N ILE A 29 -20.96 8.26 -1.88
CA ILE A 29 -21.03 8.94 -0.59
C ILE A 29 -22.03 10.11 -0.73
N PRO A 30 -23.00 10.28 0.19
CA PRO A 30 -23.91 11.42 0.10
C PRO A 30 -23.11 12.73 0.11
N LEU A 31 -23.46 13.68 -0.76
CA LEU A 31 -22.70 14.94 -0.89
C LEU A 31 -22.53 15.67 0.46
N GLU A 32 -23.57 15.67 1.28
CA GLU A 32 -23.50 16.27 2.62
C GLU A 32 -22.59 15.48 3.58
N THR A 33 -22.48 14.16 3.42
CA THR A 33 -21.50 13.34 4.15
C THR A 33 -20.08 13.66 3.69
N LEU A 34 -19.84 13.81 2.38
CA LEU A 34 -18.55 14.24 1.83
C LEU A 34 -18.12 15.60 2.38
N LYS A 35 -18.99 16.61 2.31
CA LYS A 35 -18.71 17.95 2.85
C LYS A 35 -18.42 17.92 4.36
N LYS A 36 -19.17 17.12 5.13
CA LYS A 36 -18.90 16.92 6.56
C LYS A 36 -17.57 16.21 6.80
N GLY A 37 -17.21 15.23 5.97
CA GLY A 37 -15.93 14.54 6.01
C GLY A 37 -14.75 15.48 5.75
N ILE A 38 -14.86 16.34 4.74
CA ILE A 38 -13.87 17.39 4.44
C ILE A 38 -13.73 18.34 5.62
N MET A 39 -14.85 18.87 6.13
CA MET A 39 -14.83 19.76 7.30
C MET A 39 -14.23 19.08 8.54
N TYR A 40 -14.52 17.80 8.76
CA TYR A 40 -13.91 17.02 9.85
C TYR A 40 -12.39 16.96 9.67
N ALA A 41 -11.91 16.60 8.48
CA ALA A 41 -10.49 16.55 8.16
C ALA A 41 -9.79 17.90 8.40
N MET A 42 -10.41 19.01 7.98
CA MET A 42 -9.87 20.35 8.20
C MET A 42 -9.78 20.70 9.70
N LYS A 43 -10.82 20.40 10.49
CA LYS A 43 -10.84 20.66 11.94
C LYS A 43 -9.76 19.87 12.68
N GLU A 44 -9.55 18.63 12.26
CA GLU A 44 -8.55 17.73 12.83
C GLU A 44 -7.16 17.86 12.16
N ASN A 45 -7.01 18.80 11.22
CA ASN A 45 -5.78 19.04 10.46
C ASN A 45 -5.21 17.77 9.79
N LEU A 46 -6.08 17.02 9.12
CA LEU A 46 -5.77 15.78 8.40
C LEU A 46 -5.55 16.03 6.91
N ASN A 47 -4.58 15.35 6.32
CA ASN A 47 -4.42 15.26 4.87
C ASN A 47 -5.48 14.32 4.30
N ILE A 48 -6.12 14.71 3.19
CA ILE A 48 -7.23 13.98 2.59
C ILE A 48 -6.75 13.20 1.36
N GLN A 49 -7.14 11.94 1.26
CA GLN A 49 -6.98 11.12 0.06
C GLN A 49 -8.36 10.69 -0.43
N PHE A 50 -8.72 11.06 -1.65
CA PHE A 50 -9.97 10.65 -2.27
C PHE A 50 -9.75 9.41 -3.14
N VAL A 51 -10.61 8.42 -2.97
CA VAL A 51 -10.56 7.18 -3.76
C VAL A 51 -11.77 7.14 -4.68
N TYR A 52 -11.52 7.14 -5.98
CA TYR A 52 -12.56 7.29 -6.99
C TYR A 52 -13.13 5.93 -7.43
N PRO A 53 -14.42 5.89 -7.81
CA PRO A 53 -14.99 4.78 -8.55
C PRO A 53 -14.46 4.72 -9.99
N ARG A 54 -14.88 3.69 -10.74
CA ARG A 54 -14.56 3.53 -12.17
C ARG A 54 -15.45 4.33 -13.10
N HIS A 55 -16.26 5.26 -12.59
CA HIS A 55 -17.12 6.11 -13.38
C HIS A 55 -16.89 7.59 -13.03
N PRO A 56 -17.18 8.53 -13.94
CA PRO A 56 -17.04 9.95 -13.68
C PRO A 56 -17.83 10.40 -12.45
N MET A 57 -17.30 11.39 -11.74
CA MET A 57 -17.96 12.02 -10.59
C MET A 57 -18.88 13.16 -11.06
N PRO A 58 -20.02 13.38 -10.37
CA PRO A 58 -20.86 14.55 -10.61
C PRO A 58 -20.13 15.88 -10.29
N GLN A 59 -20.50 16.96 -10.96
CA GLN A 59 -19.81 18.25 -10.88
C GLN A 59 -19.79 18.85 -9.45
N ASP A 60 -20.89 18.75 -8.73
CA ASP A 60 -21.03 19.20 -7.34
C ASP A 60 -20.12 18.45 -6.36
N TYR A 61 -19.72 17.22 -6.68
CA TYR A 61 -18.72 16.47 -5.94
C TYR A 61 -17.31 16.95 -6.25
N LEU A 62 -17.00 17.19 -7.53
CA LEU A 62 -15.70 17.73 -7.95
C LEU A 62 -15.45 19.10 -7.32
N GLU A 63 -16.45 19.98 -7.32
CA GLU A 63 -16.37 21.29 -6.66
C GLU A 63 -16.08 21.18 -5.15
N ALA A 64 -16.65 20.17 -4.47
CA ALA A 64 -16.37 19.94 -3.06
C ALA A 64 -14.95 19.41 -2.84
N ILE A 65 -14.48 18.49 -3.69
CA ILE A 65 -13.14 17.90 -3.64
C ILE A 65 -12.07 18.98 -3.92
N ASP A 66 -12.24 19.75 -4.98
CA ASP A 66 -11.31 20.80 -5.43
C ASP A 66 -11.25 22.02 -4.50
N SER A 67 -12.12 22.07 -3.48
CA SER A 67 -12.13 23.16 -2.49
C SER A 67 -10.99 23.11 -1.46
N ILE A 68 -10.23 22.00 -1.43
CA ILE A 68 -9.18 21.73 -0.45
C ILE A 68 -7.98 21.02 -1.09
N ASP A 69 -6.82 21.09 -0.44
CA ASP A 69 -5.65 20.31 -0.85
C ASP A 69 -5.88 18.82 -0.55
N HIS A 70 -5.64 17.96 -1.54
CA HIS A 70 -5.91 16.52 -1.46
C HIS A 70 -4.98 15.70 -2.36
N THR A 71 -5.12 14.38 -2.25
CA THR A 71 -4.52 13.41 -3.16
C THR A 71 -5.62 12.60 -3.84
N ASP A 72 -5.57 12.53 -5.17
CA ASP A 72 -6.51 11.77 -5.99
C ASP A 72 -5.96 10.37 -6.30
N ILE A 73 -6.70 9.34 -5.87
CA ILE A 73 -6.45 7.93 -6.21
C ILE A 73 -7.51 7.46 -7.20
N LYS A 74 -7.14 7.33 -8.47
CA LYS A 74 -8.08 7.00 -9.56
C LYS A 74 -7.71 5.70 -10.26
N PRO A 75 -8.70 4.92 -10.73
CA PRO A 75 -8.42 3.79 -11.62
C PRO A 75 -7.95 4.28 -13.00
N ALA A 76 -7.03 3.54 -13.60
CA ALA A 76 -6.50 3.79 -14.94
C ALA A 76 -7.61 3.94 -16.00
N SER A 77 -8.71 3.21 -15.83
CA SER A 77 -9.87 3.20 -16.75
C SER A 77 -10.58 4.55 -16.91
N LEU A 78 -10.39 5.50 -15.99
CA LEU A 78 -10.99 6.83 -16.14
C LEU A 78 -10.23 7.71 -17.14
N HIS A 79 -8.95 7.44 -17.41
CA HIS A 79 -8.09 8.29 -18.25
C HIS A 79 -8.09 9.77 -17.83
N GLU A 80 -8.23 10.03 -16.53
CA GLU A 80 -8.17 11.36 -15.93
C GLU A 80 -6.82 11.58 -15.24
N GLN A 81 -6.48 12.86 -15.01
CA GLN A 81 -5.35 13.21 -14.17
C GLN A 81 -5.60 12.77 -12.72
N ALA A 82 -4.56 12.20 -12.10
CA ALA A 82 -4.55 11.73 -10.72
C ALA A 82 -3.12 11.77 -10.17
N ASP A 83 -2.98 11.91 -8.86
CA ASP A 83 -1.69 11.76 -8.18
C ASP A 83 -1.27 10.30 -8.12
N VAL A 84 -2.25 9.40 -7.93
CA VAL A 84 -2.06 7.96 -7.90
C VAL A 84 -3.01 7.29 -8.90
N VAL A 85 -2.43 6.60 -9.88
CA VAL A 85 -3.16 5.81 -10.87
C VAL A 85 -3.09 4.34 -10.51
N VAL A 86 -4.25 3.70 -10.37
CA VAL A 86 -4.36 2.28 -10.06
C VAL A 86 -4.64 1.45 -11.32
N LEU A 87 -3.76 0.48 -11.58
CA LEU A 87 -3.84 -0.49 -12.66
C LEU A 87 -4.15 -1.86 -12.04
N ASP A 88 -5.28 -2.46 -12.41
CA ASP A 88 -5.74 -3.75 -11.88
C ASP A 88 -5.46 -4.85 -12.93
N GLY A 89 -4.33 -5.54 -12.75
CA GLY A 89 -3.75 -6.49 -13.69
C GLY A 89 -2.77 -5.87 -14.69
N VAL A 90 -1.80 -6.66 -15.15
CA VAL A 90 -0.75 -6.24 -16.09
C VAL A 90 -1.33 -5.83 -17.45
N GLU A 91 -2.48 -6.40 -17.82
CA GLU A 91 -3.19 -6.03 -19.05
C GLU A 91 -3.52 -4.53 -19.12
N GLN A 92 -3.89 -3.89 -18.01
CA GLN A 92 -4.20 -2.46 -17.99
C GLN A 92 -2.97 -1.56 -18.21
N THR A 93 -1.77 -2.13 -18.13
CA THR A 93 -0.52 -1.39 -18.38
C THR A 93 -0.21 -1.27 -19.87
N ARG A 94 -0.86 -2.09 -20.71
CA ARG A 94 -0.68 -2.07 -22.17
C ARG A 94 -1.24 -0.75 -22.71
N ASP A 95 -0.40 -0.05 -23.46
CA ASP A 95 -0.71 1.24 -24.09
C ASP A 95 -1.22 2.34 -23.14
N TYR A 96 -1.05 2.16 -21.82
CA TYR A 96 -1.38 3.19 -20.86
C TYR A 96 -0.41 4.38 -20.98
N PRO A 97 -0.89 5.63 -21.06
CA PRO A 97 -0.04 6.81 -21.19
C PRO A 97 0.59 7.18 -19.84
N PHE A 98 1.70 6.54 -19.48
CA PHE A 98 2.47 6.89 -18.29
C PHE A 98 2.99 8.34 -18.37
N THR A 99 2.92 9.04 -17.24
CA THR A 99 3.39 10.41 -17.08
C THR A 99 4.39 10.49 -15.92
N PRO A 100 5.36 11.42 -15.95
CA PRO A 100 6.36 11.53 -14.88
C PRO A 100 5.79 12.01 -13.53
N ASN A 101 4.64 12.69 -13.54
CA ASN A 101 4.09 13.37 -12.36
C ASN A 101 3.13 12.52 -11.53
N ALA A 102 2.81 11.30 -11.97
CA ALA A 102 1.91 10.40 -11.26
C ALA A 102 2.67 9.21 -10.66
N ALA A 103 2.19 8.75 -9.50
CA ALA A 103 2.57 7.46 -8.96
C ALA A 103 1.64 6.38 -9.52
N TYR A 104 2.20 5.24 -9.91
CA TYR A 104 1.43 4.11 -10.42
C TYR A 104 1.34 3.02 -9.37
N VAL A 105 0.17 2.41 -9.23
CA VAL A 105 -0.06 1.22 -8.40
C VAL A 105 -0.52 0.09 -9.30
N LEU A 106 0.36 -0.86 -9.58
CA LEU A 106 0.04 -2.10 -10.26
C LEU A 106 -0.40 -3.13 -9.22
N ARG A 107 -1.69 -3.46 -9.21
CA ARG A 107 -2.25 -4.57 -8.44
C ARG A 107 -2.24 -5.82 -9.31
N THR A 108 -1.62 -6.88 -8.81
CA THR A 108 -1.44 -8.14 -9.55
C THR A 108 -1.40 -9.31 -8.57
N GLY A 109 -1.81 -10.50 -9.03
CA GLY A 109 -1.55 -11.74 -8.30
C GLY A 109 -0.10 -12.20 -8.46
N ARG A 110 0.35 -13.12 -7.60
CA ARG A 110 1.70 -13.71 -7.63
C ARG A 110 2.02 -14.39 -8.97
N GLU A 111 1.10 -15.20 -9.49
CA GLU A 111 1.30 -15.92 -10.76
C GLU A 111 1.45 -14.98 -11.96
N GLU A 112 0.62 -13.94 -12.02
CA GLU A 112 0.67 -12.93 -13.08
C GLU A 112 1.97 -12.11 -12.98
N LEU A 113 2.38 -11.75 -11.76
CA LEU A 113 3.67 -11.07 -11.52
C LEU A 113 4.83 -11.90 -12.06
N PHE A 114 4.89 -13.19 -11.72
CA PHE A 114 5.97 -14.08 -12.17
C PHE A 114 5.96 -14.22 -13.69
N ALA A 115 4.79 -14.45 -14.30
CA ALA A 115 4.65 -14.65 -15.74
C ALA A 115 4.97 -13.40 -16.57
N HIS A 116 4.77 -12.20 -16.02
CA HIS A 116 4.89 -10.94 -16.76
C HIS A 116 6.04 -10.03 -16.28
N THR A 117 7.02 -10.58 -15.56
CA THR A 117 8.21 -9.85 -15.08
C THR A 117 8.87 -9.00 -16.18
N ALA A 118 9.03 -9.53 -17.40
CA ALA A 118 9.62 -8.79 -18.52
C ALA A 118 8.79 -7.57 -18.95
N GLY A 119 7.46 -7.69 -18.93
CA GLY A 119 6.55 -6.57 -19.22
C GLY A 119 6.64 -5.50 -18.14
N ILE A 120 6.74 -5.91 -16.87
CA ILE A 120 6.91 -5.00 -15.73
C ILE A 120 8.25 -4.26 -15.82
N CYS A 121 9.33 -4.93 -16.22
CA CYS A 121 10.62 -4.28 -16.48
C CYS A 121 10.50 -3.13 -17.49
N ALA A 122 9.66 -3.28 -18.53
CA ALA A 122 9.44 -2.21 -19.52
C ALA A 122 8.66 -1.00 -18.95
N LEU A 123 7.90 -1.19 -17.86
CA LEU A 123 7.22 -0.08 -17.17
C LEU A 123 8.20 0.81 -16.41
N LEU A 124 9.33 0.26 -15.95
CA LEU A 124 10.36 1.00 -15.22
C LEU A 124 11.07 2.06 -16.08
N ASP A 125 10.96 1.97 -17.41
CA ASP A 125 11.45 3.01 -18.33
C ASP A 125 10.45 4.16 -18.53
N LYS A 126 9.17 3.94 -18.16
CA LYS A 126 8.05 4.84 -18.46
C LYS A 126 7.53 5.57 -17.23
N ALA A 127 7.56 4.94 -16.05
CA ALA A 127 7.06 5.48 -14.80
C ALA A 127 8.20 6.00 -13.92
N SER A 128 8.02 7.18 -13.32
CA SER A 128 8.95 7.69 -12.30
C SER A 128 8.78 6.98 -10.96
N ARG A 129 7.54 6.62 -10.60
CA ARG A 129 7.20 5.85 -9.40
C ARG A 129 6.23 4.72 -9.74
N LEU A 130 6.66 3.48 -9.53
CA LEU A 130 5.85 2.27 -9.65
C LEU A 130 5.76 1.58 -8.29
N ASN A 131 4.53 1.39 -7.81
CA ASN A 131 4.23 0.54 -6.67
C ASN A 131 3.59 -0.75 -7.19
N ILE A 132 4.17 -1.90 -6.86
CA ILE A 132 3.57 -3.20 -7.13
C ILE A 132 2.94 -3.69 -5.84
N VAL A 133 1.69 -4.12 -5.93
CA VAL A 133 0.92 -4.70 -4.84
C VAL A 133 0.52 -6.10 -5.23
N ILE A 134 1.03 -7.07 -4.48
CA ILE A 134 0.65 -8.47 -4.63
C ILE A 134 -0.64 -8.69 -3.84
N THR A 135 -1.71 -9.11 -4.52
CA THR A 135 -3.06 -9.16 -3.94
C THR A 135 -3.39 -10.46 -3.21
N ASP A 136 -2.58 -11.50 -3.40
CA ASP A 136 -2.75 -12.86 -2.88
C ASP A 136 -1.52 -13.33 -2.08
N ILE A 137 -0.92 -12.42 -1.29
CA ILE A 137 0.28 -12.70 -0.48
C ILE A 137 0.03 -13.88 0.49
N GLU A 138 -1.16 -13.99 1.05
CA GLU A 138 -1.52 -15.06 1.99
C GLU A 138 -1.51 -16.46 1.35
N HIS A 139 -1.38 -16.56 0.03
CA HIS A 139 -1.31 -17.82 -0.70
C HIS A 139 0.12 -18.22 -1.09
N PHE A 140 1.16 -17.48 -0.70
CA PHE A 140 2.54 -17.86 -1.04
C PHE A 140 2.92 -19.23 -0.48
N THR A 141 3.61 -20.02 -1.30
CA THR A 141 4.25 -21.27 -0.90
C THR A 141 5.77 -21.14 -0.97
N GLU A 142 6.49 -22.15 -0.49
CA GLU A 142 7.96 -22.21 -0.61
C GLU A 142 8.46 -22.08 -2.05
N ASP A 143 7.78 -22.73 -3.01
CA ASP A 143 8.11 -22.63 -4.43
C ASP A 143 7.90 -21.20 -4.97
N ASP A 144 6.89 -20.49 -4.45
CA ASP A 144 6.62 -19.11 -4.84
C ASP A 144 7.64 -18.13 -4.27
N PHE A 145 8.19 -18.40 -3.07
CA PHE A 145 9.27 -17.58 -2.52
C PHE A 145 10.51 -17.62 -3.41
N GLU A 146 10.89 -18.79 -3.94
CA GLU A 146 12.02 -18.90 -4.88
C GLU A 146 11.71 -18.21 -6.23
N ARG A 147 10.51 -18.38 -6.78
CA ARG A 147 10.08 -17.68 -8.01
C ARG A 147 10.05 -16.16 -7.81
N TYR A 148 9.63 -15.70 -6.64
CA TYR A 148 9.60 -14.27 -6.31
C TYR A 148 11.00 -13.70 -6.15
N LYS A 149 11.92 -14.44 -5.54
CA LYS A 149 13.34 -14.06 -5.46
C LYS A 149 13.97 -13.91 -6.84
N ASP A 150 13.67 -14.80 -7.78
CA ASP A 150 14.10 -14.68 -9.18
C ASP A 150 13.48 -13.46 -9.89
N THR A 151 12.21 -13.18 -9.61
CA THR A 151 11.51 -11.99 -10.08
C THR A 151 12.19 -10.71 -9.58
N LEU A 152 12.48 -10.63 -8.27
CA LEU A 152 13.17 -9.50 -7.65
C LEU A 152 14.58 -9.31 -8.20
N ARG A 153 15.32 -10.38 -8.49
CA ARG A 153 16.63 -10.31 -9.15
C ARG A 153 16.51 -9.67 -10.53
N THR A 154 15.57 -10.13 -11.35
CA THR A 154 15.33 -9.58 -12.70
C THR A 154 14.95 -8.10 -12.64
N LEU A 155 14.07 -7.72 -11.70
CA LEU A 155 13.71 -6.32 -11.48
C LEU A 155 14.90 -5.48 -10.99
N SER A 156 15.75 -6.03 -10.12
CA SER A 156 16.94 -5.36 -9.61
C SER A 156 17.94 -5.06 -10.72
N GLU A 157 18.23 -6.04 -11.59
CA GLU A 157 19.07 -5.84 -12.78
C GLU A 157 18.51 -4.75 -13.68
N LYS A 158 17.19 -4.69 -13.86
CA LYS A 158 16.55 -3.62 -14.63
C LYS A 158 16.70 -2.25 -13.96
N VAL A 159 16.43 -2.13 -12.67
CA VAL A 159 16.56 -0.86 -11.92
C VAL A 159 18.01 -0.37 -11.94
N GLU A 160 18.99 -1.26 -11.74
CA GLU A 160 20.41 -0.93 -11.85
C GLU A 160 20.74 -0.35 -13.23
N ASN A 161 20.31 -1.00 -14.31
CA ASN A 161 20.53 -0.50 -15.68
C ASN A 161 19.87 0.87 -15.90
N VAL A 162 18.69 1.13 -15.33
CA VAL A 162 18.04 2.45 -15.39
C VAL A 162 18.92 3.50 -14.71
N TYR A 163 19.45 3.23 -13.51
CA TYR A 163 20.35 4.14 -12.80
C TYR A 163 21.66 4.39 -13.54
N LEU A 164 22.27 3.34 -14.10
CA LEU A 164 23.50 3.47 -14.89
C LEU A 164 23.30 4.29 -16.17
N SER A 165 22.06 4.35 -16.70
CA SER A 165 21.72 5.22 -17.83
C SER A 165 21.51 6.70 -17.46
N GLY A 166 21.69 7.07 -16.19
CA GLY A 166 21.47 8.42 -15.67
C GLY A 166 20.00 8.76 -15.42
N LYS A 167 19.10 7.77 -15.50
CA LYS A 167 17.68 7.92 -15.18
C LYS A 167 17.41 7.48 -13.74
N SER A 168 16.29 7.94 -13.19
CA SER A 168 15.81 7.52 -11.88
C SER A 168 14.42 6.89 -11.99
N VAL A 169 14.20 5.80 -11.26
CA VAL A 169 12.92 5.15 -11.06
C VAL A 169 12.80 4.80 -9.59
N GLN A 170 11.59 4.90 -9.05
CA GLN A 170 11.28 4.38 -7.72
C GLN A 170 10.36 3.17 -7.87
N LEU A 171 10.79 2.02 -7.39
CA LEU A 171 10.03 0.77 -7.33
C LEU A 171 9.92 0.33 -5.87
N ASN A 172 8.70 0.29 -5.33
CA ASN A 172 8.48 0.03 -3.89
C ASN A 172 9.16 -1.26 -3.38
N LEU A 173 9.16 -2.31 -4.20
CA LEU A 173 9.74 -3.62 -3.84
C LEU A 173 11.28 -3.59 -3.64
N LEU A 174 11.97 -2.57 -4.17
CA LEU A 174 13.43 -2.52 -4.20
C LEU A 174 14.02 -1.20 -3.69
N THR A 175 13.48 -0.06 -4.13
CA THR A 175 14.11 1.24 -3.88
C THR A 175 13.74 1.82 -2.52
N ASP A 176 12.56 1.49 -1.98
CA ASP A 176 12.06 2.10 -0.75
C ASP A 176 12.94 1.75 0.43
N ARG A 177 13.33 0.48 0.55
CA ARG A 177 14.20 0.06 1.66
C ARG A 177 15.55 0.77 1.63
N MET A 178 16.05 1.13 0.45
CA MET A 178 17.32 1.87 0.30
C MET A 178 17.22 3.32 0.80
N MET A 179 16.01 3.91 0.73
CA MET A 179 15.75 5.32 1.06
C MET A 179 15.19 5.51 2.48
N LEU A 180 14.69 4.46 3.13
CA LEU A 180 14.06 4.54 4.44
C LEU A 180 15.05 4.24 5.58
N ASP A 181 14.94 5.03 6.65
CA ASP A 181 15.66 4.86 7.92
C ASP A 181 14.76 4.36 9.07
N LYS A 182 13.45 4.30 8.83
CA LYS A 182 12.42 3.79 9.74
C LYS A 182 11.24 3.23 8.95
N MET A 183 10.40 2.46 9.63
CA MET A 183 9.16 1.91 9.06
C MET A 183 8.28 2.99 8.42
N ASN A 184 7.85 2.74 7.19
CA ASN A 184 6.94 3.59 6.43
C ASN A 184 5.63 2.84 6.10
N ASN A 185 4.91 2.41 7.14
CA ASN A 185 3.67 1.65 6.99
C ASN A 185 2.49 2.56 6.60
N CYS A 186 1.38 1.98 6.14
CA CYS A 186 0.17 2.74 5.76
C CYS A 186 -0.54 3.48 6.93
N GLY A 187 -0.20 3.15 8.18
CA GLY A 187 -0.74 3.84 9.36
C GLY A 187 -2.20 3.55 9.72
N ALA A 188 -2.84 2.58 9.06
CA ALA A 188 -4.24 2.22 9.29
C ALA A 188 -4.55 1.96 10.78
N GLY A 189 -5.52 2.69 11.33
CA GLY A 189 -5.93 2.61 12.73
C GLY A 189 -5.06 3.36 13.75
N ASP A 190 -3.96 3.99 13.31
CA ASP A 190 -3.11 4.85 14.15
C ASP A 190 -3.01 6.28 13.58
N THR A 191 -2.31 6.44 12.45
CA THR A 191 -2.14 7.73 11.78
C THR A 191 -3.08 7.92 10.59
N CYS A 192 -3.78 6.87 10.14
CA CYS A 192 -4.70 6.90 9.02
C CYS A 192 -6.03 6.21 9.38
N ILE A 193 -7.13 6.81 8.94
CA ILE A 193 -8.49 6.25 9.04
C ILE A 193 -9.21 6.35 7.70
N THR A 194 -10.37 5.73 7.57
CA THR A 194 -11.21 5.80 6.38
C THR A 194 -12.61 6.28 6.72
N LEU A 195 -13.14 7.22 5.95
CA LEU A 195 -14.57 7.55 5.90
C LEU A 195 -15.19 6.84 4.69
N ALA A 196 -16.25 6.07 4.93
CA ALA A 196 -16.95 5.32 3.89
C ALA A 196 -18.29 5.99 3.50
N PRO A 197 -18.93 5.55 2.40
CA PRO A 197 -20.20 6.11 1.92
C PRO A 197 -21.36 6.05 2.92
N ASP A 198 -21.32 5.13 3.88
CA ASP A 198 -22.32 5.02 4.95
C ASP A 198 -22.16 6.06 6.07
N GLY A 199 -21.14 6.93 5.99
CA GLY A 199 -20.88 7.98 6.97
C GLY A 199 -20.11 7.51 8.22
N CYS A 200 -19.70 6.25 8.25
CA CYS A 200 -18.92 5.67 9.33
C CYS A 200 -17.42 5.71 9.06
N PHE A 201 -16.65 5.71 10.15
CA PHE A 201 -15.20 5.55 10.11
C PHE A 201 -14.79 4.08 10.18
N TYR A 202 -13.71 3.73 9.48
CA TYR A 202 -13.10 2.40 9.43
C TYR A 202 -11.58 2.49 9.57
N VAL A 203 -10.96 1.41 10.06
CA VAL A 203 -9.50 1.31 10.21
C VAL A 203 -8.78 1.55 8.87
N CYS A 204 -9.30 0.95 7.80
CA CYS A 204 -8.91 1.22 6.41
C CYS A 204 -10.06 0.81 5.46
N PRO A 205 -9.97 1.07 4.14
CA PRO A 205 -11.03 0.71 3.21
C PRO A 205 -11.39 -0.78 3.20
N ALA A 206 -10.41 -1.66 3.44
CA ALA A 206 -10.63 -3.10 3.46
C ALA A 206 -11.64 -3.54 4.54
N PHE A 207 -11.62 -2.88 5.71
CA PHE A 207 -12.57 -3.15 6.79
C PHE A 207 -14.00 -2.70 6.43
N TYR A 208 -14.18 -1.75 5.53
CA TYR A 208 -15.51 -1.36 5.05
C TYR A 208 -16.05 -2.35 4.01
N LEU A 209 -15.17 -2.82 3.12
CA LEU A 209 -15.52 -3.64 1.95
C LEU A 209 -15.61 -5.14 2.25
N THR A 210 -14.97 -5.61 3.33
CA THR A 210 -15.08 -6.99 3.75
C THR A 210 -16.49 -7.31 4.24
N LYS A 211 -16.98 -8.51 3.88
CA LYS A 211 -18.22 -9.09 4.40
C LYS A 211 -17.97 -10.34 5.23
N GLU A 212 -16.71 -10.72 5.40
CA GLU A 212 -16.32 -11.97 6.03
C GLU A 212 -16.50 -11.89 7.55
N GLU A 213 -16.96 -12.99 8.13
CA GLU A 213 -16.91 -13.25 9.56
C GLU A 213 -15.69 -14.14 9.85
N ASP A 214 -14.93 -13.78 10.87
CA ASP A 214 -13.84 -14.58 11.43
C ASP A 214 -14.29 -15.26 12.74
N GLY A 215 -13.40 -16.06 13.35
CA GLY A 215 -13.67 -16.71 14.63
C GLY A 215 -13.94 -15.74 15.81
N MET A 216 -13.80 -14.44 15.60
CA MET A 216 -14.04 -13.35 16.56
C MET A 216 -15.20 -12.43 16.12
N GLY A 217 -15.92 -12.74 15.05
CA GLY A 217 -17.08 -11.99 14.55
C GLY A 217 -16.84 -11.29 13.21
N SER A 218 -17.60 -10.24 12.92
CA SER A 218 -17.50 -9.55 11.62
C SER A 218 -16.21 -8.75 11.48
N LEU A 219 -15.49 -8.95 10.38
CA LEU A 219 -14.36 -8.08 10.01
C LEU A 219 -14.83 -6.66 9.69
N LYS A 220 -16.10 -6.45 9.35
CA LYS A 220 -16.67 -5.13 9.10
C LYS A 220 -17.02 -4.42 10.40
N THR A 221 -16.00 -3.83 11.03
CA THR A 221 -16.16 -3.09 12.29
C THR A 221 -15.93 -1.59 12.08
N THR A 222 -16.95 -0.79 12.39
CA THR A 222 -16.86 0.68 12.44
C THR A 222 -16.04 1.12 13.65
N ILE A 223 -15.24 2.17 13.49
CA ILE A 223 -14.46 2.82 14.55
C ILE A 223 -14.97 4.23 14.86
N GLY A 224 -16.27 4.45 14.71
CA GLY A 224 -16.93 5.75 14.93
C GLY A 224 -17.68 6.24 13.69
N ASP A 225 -18.14 7.49 13.75
CA ASP A 225 -18.87 8.16 12.68
C ASP A 225 -18.69 9.69 12.77
N LEU A 226 -19.16 10.41 11.76
CA LEU A 226 -19.05 11.89 11.72
C LEU A 226 -19.84 12.62 12.82
N GLN A 227 -20.82 11.98 13.44
CA GLN A 227 -21.67 12.59 14.47
C GLN A 227 -21.05 12.45 15.87
N HIS A 228 -20.47 11.29 16.18
CA HIS A 228 -19.94 10.95 17.50
C HIS A 228 -18.40 10.96 17.56
N GLY A 229 -17.73 11.09 16.41
CA GLY A 229 -16.28 11.07 16.30
C GLY A 229 -15.69 9.65 16.34
N LEU A 230 -14.37 9.56 16.51
CA LEU A 230 -13.64 8.30 16.54
C LEU A 230 -13.82 7.55 17.86
N SER A 231 -13.99 6.24 17.76
CA SER A 231 -14.06 5.29 18.87
C SER A 231 -13.27 4.02 18.52
N ILE A 232 -11.95 4.12 18.55
CA ILE A 232 -11.05 2.99 18.29
C ILE A 232 -10.87 2.20 19.58
N LYS A 233 -11.33 0.94 19.59
CA LYS A 233 -11.11 0.02 20.72
C LYS A 233 -9.66 -0.48 20.72
N ASN A 234 -9.04 -0.51 21.89
CA ASN A 234 -7.64 -0.93 22.08
C ASN A 234 -6.67 -0.27 21.08
N PRO A 235 -6.64 1.07 21.00
CA PRO A 235 -5.91 1.80 19.95
C PRO A 235 -4.40 1.53 19.97
N GLN A 236 -3.85 1.09 21.10
CA GLN A 236 -2.44 0.69 21.21
C GLN A 236 -2.07 -0.43 20.25
N LEU A 237 -2.98 -1.36 19.92
CA LEU A 237 -2.66 -2.50 19.05
C LEU A 237 -2.32 -2.08 17.61
N TYR A 238 -2.81 -0.93 17.14
CA TYR A 238 -2.51 -0.44 15.80
C TYR A 238 -1.10 0.16 15.70
N LYS A 239 -0.47 0.50 16.83
CA LYS A 239 0.83 1.17 16.88
C LYS A 239 2.00 0.21 16.67
N LEU A 240 3.08 0.72 16.08
CA LEU A 240 4.28 -0.06 15.78
C LEU A 240 4.98 -0.58 17.06
N ASP A 241 5.04 0.23 18.13
CA ASP A 241 5.67 -0.14 19.41
C ASP A 241 4.96 -1.29 20.14
N HIS A 242 3.70 -1.56 19.78
CA HIS A 242 2.87 -2.66 20.26
C HIS A 242 2.72 -3.79 19.23
N ALA A 243 3.50 -3.76 18.15
CA ALA A 243 3.60 -4.85 17.18
C ALA A 243 4.78 -5.76 17.58
N PRO A 244 4.53 -6.95 18.15
CA PRO A 244 5.57 -7.75 18.80
C PRO A 244 6.70 -8.14 17.85
N ILE A 245 6.37 -8.42 16.58
CA ILE A 245 7.34 -8.77 15.54
C ILE A 245 7.92 -7.49 14.91
N CYS A 246 7.05 -6.59 14.44
CA CYS A 246 7.44 -5.47 13.58
C CYS A 246 8.32 -4.43 14.29
N ARG A 247 8.20 -4.26 15.62
CA ARG A 247 9.03 -3.31 16.38
C ARG A 247 10.52 -3.69 16.44
N HIS A 248 10.85 -4.94 16.11
CA HIS A 248 12.22 -5.46 16.06
C HIS A 248 12.71 -5.69 14.62
N CYS A 249 11.89 -5.38 13.62
CA CYS A 249 12.18 -5.62 12.21
C CYS A 249 12.78 -4.39 11.54
N ASP A 250 13.63 -4.59 10.53
CA ASP A 250 14.23 -3.53 9.72
C ASP A 250 13.84 -3.58 8.24
N ALA A 251 12.82 -4.35 7.87
CA ALA A 251 12.18 -4.29 6.55
C ALA A 251 11.28 -3.05 6.45
N TYR A 252 11.89 -1.87 6.44
CA TYR A 252 11.21 -0.57 6.55
C TYR A 252 10.22 -0.25 5.42
N GLN A 253 10.38 -0.89 4.25
CA GLN A 253 9.46 -0.80 3.11
C GLN A 253 8.19 -1.63 3.28
N CYS A 254 8.14 -2.54 4.26
CA CYS A 254 6.97 -3.36 4.51
C CYS A 254 5.75 -2.49 4.86
N ASN A 255 4.60 -2.77 4.26
CA ASN A 255 3.38 -2.01 4.51
C ASN A 255 2.68 -2.36 5.84
N ARG A 256 3.05 -3.47 6.49
CA ARG A 256 2.42 -4.01 7.72
C ARG A 256 0.88 -3.95 7.62
N CYS A 257 0.32 -4.72 6.70
CA CYS A 257 -1.10 -4.62 6.38
C CYS A 257 -1.98 -5.14 7.54
N ILE A 258 -2.56 -4.20 8.30
CA ILE A 258 -3.42 -4.51 9.46
C ILE A 258 -4.60 -5.42 9.10
N TRP A 259 -5.18 -5.21 7.91
CA TRP A 259 -6.27 -6.05 7.44
C TRP A 259 -5.81 -7.48 7.14
N LEU A 260 -4.67 -7.66 6.46
CA LEU A 260 -4.12 -9.00 6.20
C LEU A 260 -3.70 -9.68 7.50
N ASN A 261 -3.06 -8.97 8.43
CA ASN A 261 -2.76 -9.48 9.76
C ASN A 261 -4.02 -10.08 10.39
N ARG A 262 -5.09 -9.28 10.47
CA ARG A 262 -6.36 -9.73 11.06
C ARG A 262 -6.96 -10.92 10.31
N LYS A 263 -6.95 -10.89 8.98
CA LYS A 263 -7.48 -11.97 8.13
C LYS A 263 -6.74 -13.30 8.33
N THR A 264 -5.43 -13.24 8.55
CA THR A 264 -4.57 -14.43 8.54
C THR A 264 -4.22 -14.94 9.94
N THR A 265 -4.16 -14.06 10.95
CA THR A 265 -3.72 -14.41 12.32
C THR A 265 -4.76 -14.10 13.40
N LEU A 266 -5.92 -13.52 13.02
CA LEU A 266 -6.94 -12.98 13.94
C LEU A 266 -6.48 -11.77 14.77
N GLU A 267 -5.24 -11.31 14.58
CA GLU A 267 -4.63 -10.20 15.30
C GLU A 267 -4.33 -9.03 14.37
N VAL A 268 -4.66 -7.80 14.79
CA VAL A 268 -4.37 -6.61 13.98
C VAL A 268 -2.86 -6.27 13.94
N ASN A 269 -2.12 -6.68 14.96
CA ASN A 269 -0.74 -6.26 15.20
C ASN A 269 0.32 -7.33 14.87
N THR A 270 -0.11 -8.52 14.47
CA THR A 270 0.77 -9.67 14.21
C THR A 270 0.65 -10.12 12.75
N PRO A 271 1.69 -9.93 11.93
CA PRO A 271 1.68 -10.39 10.53
C PRO A 271 1.75 -11.90 10.41
N SER A 272 1.33 -12.40 9.24
CA SER A 272 1.55 -13.80 8.86
C SER A 272 2.98 -14.05 8.40
N HIS A 273 3.34 -15.33 8.34
CA HIS A 273 4.64 -15.78 7.84
C HIS A 273 4.91 -15.27 6.42
N GLU A 274 3.93 -15.40 5.53
CA GLU A 274 4.04 -15.03 4.11
C GLU A 274 4.35 -13.55 3.95
N GLN A 275 3.66 -12.68 4.70
CA GLN A 275 3.92 -11.24 4.68
C GLN A 275 5.36 -10.91 5.13
N CYS A 276 5.85 -11.58 6.17
CA CYS A 276 7.21 -11.39 6.67
C CYS A 276 8.26 -11.84 5.65
N VAL A 277 8.11 -13.06 5.11
CA VAL A 277 9.07 -13.64 4.16
C VAL A 277 9.15 -12.80 2.88
N VAL A 278 8.00 -12.42 2.30
CA VAL A 278 7.94 -11.55 1.10
C VAL A 278 8.68 -10.23 1.36
N ALA A 279 8.41 -9.56 2.48
CA ALA A 279 9.05 -8.30 2.82
C ALA A 279 10.57 -8.45 3.06
N HIS A 280 11.04 -9.59 3.60
CA HIS A 280 12.47 -9.83 3.79
C HIS A 280 13.19 -10.22 2.50
N LEU A 281 12.51 -10.89 1.55
CA LEU A 281 13.03 -11.11 0.20
C LEU A 281 13.25 -9.77 -0.51
N GLU A 282 12.27 -8.87 -0.45
CA GLU A 282 12.38 -7.49 -0.98
C GLU A 282 13.52 -6.72 -0.31
N ARG A 283 13.62 -6.77 1.02
CA ARG A 283 14.70 -6.14 1.79
C ARG A 283 16.08 -6.64 1.33
N ASN A 284 16.23 -7.94 1.12
CA ASN A 284 17.49 -8.54 0.71
C ASN A 284 17.84 -8.21 -0.75
N ALA A 285 16.83 -8.17 -1.63
CA ALA A 285 17.02 -7.69 -3.00
C ALA A 285 17.43 -6.21 -3.02
N SER A 286 16.81 -5.38 -2.17
CA SER A 286 17.17 -3.97 -1.99
C SER A 286 18.62 -3.78 -1.53
N ARG A 287 19.09 -4.62 -0.59
CA ARG A 287 20.50 -4.65 -0.17
C ARG A 287 21.41 -4.97 -1.36
N ALA A 288 21.12 -6.06 -2.07
CA ALA A 288 21.93 -6.50 -3.21
C ALA A 288 21.99 -5.42 -4.30
N LEU A 289 20.86 -4.78 -4.61
CA LEU A 289 20.78 -3.68 -5.55
C LEU A 289 21.63 -2.48 -5.10
N LEU A 290 21.50 -2.04 -3.84
CA LEU A 290 22.27 -0.92 -3.29
C LEU A 290 23.78 -1.18 -3.35
N ASP A 291 24.21 -2.38 -2.96
CA ASP A 291 25.60 -2.79 -3.04
C ASP A 291 26.07 -2.82 -4.50
N SER A 292 25.21 -3.28 -5.43
CA SER A 292 25.53 -3.36 -6.86
C SER A 292 25.78 -1.98 -7.47
N ILE A 293 24.82 -1.05 -7.32
CA ILE A 293 24.91 0.28 -7.93
C ILE A 293 26.09 1.08 -7.35
N ARG A 294 26.42 0.89 -6.07
CA ARG A 294 27.56 1.56 -5.42
C ARG A 294 28.93 1.09 -5.93
N ARG A 295 29.00 -0.06 -6.63
CA ARG A 295 30.23 -0.46 -7.35
C ARG A 295 30.50 0.43 -8.56
N HIS A 296 29.49 1.13 -9.06
CA HIS A 296 29.56 1.95 -10.27
C HIS A 296 29.63 3.46 -10.00
N GLY A 297 29.47 3.90 -8.74
CA GLY A 297 29.56 5.31 -8.36
C GLY A 297 29.03 5.61 -6.96
N GLU A 298 28.98 6.89 -6.59
CA GLU A 298 28.40 7.33 -5.33
C GLU A 298 26.86 7.38 -5.43
N PHE A 299 26.20 6.32 -4.96
CA PHE A 299 24.74 6.25 -4.86
C PHE A 299 24.29 6.27 -3.41
N LEU A 300 23.40 7.21 -3.07
CA LEU A 300 22.83 7.39 -1.73
C LEU A 300 23.92 7.38 -0.63
N PRO A 301 25.00 8.19 -0.73
CA PRO A 301 26.12 8.13 0.20
C PRO A 301 25.73 8.44 1.65
N GLU A 302 24.63 9.18 1.84
CA GLU A 302 24.05 9.49 3.14
C GLU A 302 23.31 8.32 3.81
N ARG A 303 22.98 7.27 3.03
CA ARG A 303 22.25 6.10 3.53
C ARG A 303 23.21 5.02 4.02
N ALA A 304 22.99 4.54 5.24
CA ALA A 304 23.74 3.41 5.76
C ALA A 304 23.49 2.14 4.91
N SER A 305 24.48 1.26 4.83
CA SER A 305 24.30 -0.05 4.20
C SER A 305 23.25 -0.88 4.93
N ILE A 306 22.44 -1.61 4.16
CA ILE A 306 21.47 -2.56 4.70
C ILE A 306 22.25 -3.78 5.19
N LYS A 307 22.12 -4.12 6.48
CA LYS A 307 22.87 -5.22 7.08
C LYS A 307 22.42 -6.57 6.52
N GLU A 308 23.32 -7.54 6.48
CA GLU A 308 22.97 -8.93 6.24
C GLU A 308 22.07 -9.47 7.37
N THR A 309 21.13 -10.34 7.02
CA THR A 309 20.27 -11.07 7.97
C THR A 309 20.28 -12.55 7.63
N THR A 310 20.18 -13.40 8.65
CA THR A 310 20.18 -14.86 8.51
C THR A 310 18.78 -15.48 8.56
N TYR A 311 17.75 -14.64 8.56
CA TYR A 311 16.34 -15.04 8.64
C TYR A 311 15.52 -14.30 7.58
N LEU A 312 14.36 -14.88 7.24
CA LEU A 312 13.33 -14.24 6.41
C LEU A 312 12.07 -13.92 7.23
N ASP A 313 11.74 -14.73 8.23
CA ASP A 313 10.70 -14.41 9.21
C ASP A 313 11.34 -13.90 10.51
N PRO A 314 11.13 -12.63 10.91
CA PRO A 314 11.65 -12.14 12.19
C PRO A 314 11.17 -12.95 13.39
N PHE A 315 10.01 -13.62 13.30
CA PHE A 315 9.49 -14.45 14.39
C PHE A 315 10.45 -15.58 14.81
N ASP A 316 11.32 -16.03 13.92
CA ASP A 316 12.35 -17.02 14.23
C ASP A 316 13.36 -16.50 15.26
N MET A 317 13.58 -15.18 15.28
CA MET A 317 14.50 -14.49 16.17
C MET A 317 13.86 -14.07 17.51
N ARG A 318 12.61 -14.46 17.77
CA ARG A 318 11.84 -14.01 18.96
C ARG A 318 12.52 -14.25 20.32
N LYS A 319 13.43 -15.22 20.40
CA LYS A 319 14.18 -15.53 21.63
C LYS A 319 15.28 -14.52 21.92
N GLU A 320 15.69 -13.74 20.93
CA GLU A 320 16.74 -12.73 21.04
C GLU A 320 16.21 -11.33 21.36
N TRP A 321 14.89 -11.13 21.21
CA TRP A 321 14.22 -9.89 21.56
C TRP A 321 14.21 -9.74 23.09
N LYS A 322 14.98 -8.77 23.58
CA LYS A 322 14.99 -8.36 24.99
C LYS A 322 13.93 -7.29 25.23
#